data_AF-A0A7Y2K5M1-F1
#
_entry.id   AF-A0A7Y2K5M1-F1
#
_cell.length_a   1.000
_cell.length_b   1.000
_cell.length_c   1.000
_cell.angle_alpha   90.00
_cell.angle_beta   90.00
_cell.angle_gamma   90.00
#
_symmetry.space_group_name_H-M   'P 1'
#
loop_
_entity.id
_entity.type
_entity.pdbx_description
1 polymer ?
#
loop_
_entity_poly.entity_id
_entity_poly.type
_entity_poly.pdbx_seq_one_letter_code
_entity_poly.pdbx_strand_id
1 'polypeptide(L)' 'MSYREQQKLLEELKKHERKFTRQENDEYKMFIKRQKDDEDFDSVSMRRLKELYDKYYKPADFSKYDKFFKRSDDSE' A
#
# COMPACT_ATOMS: atom_id res chain seq x y z
N MET A 1 -2.03 5.96 -13.42
CA MET A 1 -2.24 4.65 -12.78
C MET A 1 -3.51 4.05 -13.34
N SER A 2 -3.55 2.74 -13.56
CA SER A 2 -4.77 2.03 -13.94
C SER A 2 -5.69 1.84 -12.73
N TYR A 3 -7.00 1.69 -12.97
CA TYR A 3 -7.99 1.26 -11.96
C TYR A 3 -7.52 0.05 -11.15
N ARG A 4 -6.82 -0.89 -11.81
CA ARG A 4 -6.22 -2.07 -11.16
C ARG A 4 -5.15 -1.71 -10.14
N GLU A 5 -4.35 -0.66 -10.42
CA GLU A 5 -3.32 -0.19 -9.49
C GLU A 5 -3.94 0.52 -8.30
N GLN A 6 -4.98 1.33 -8.51
CA GLN A 6 -5.75 1.95 -7.43
C GLN A 6 -6.34 0.90 -6.49
N GLN A 7 -6.99 -0.12 -7.05
CA GLN A 7 -7.55 -1.23 -6.28
C GLN A 7 -6.46 -1.94 -5.45
N LYS A 8 -5.30 -2.21 -6.04
CA LYS A 8 -4.18 -2.85 -5.34
C LYS A 8 -3.66 -1.99 -4.18
N LEU A 9 -3.56 -0.67 -4.36
CA LEU A 9 -3.15 0.25 -3.29
C LEU A 9 -4.17 0.25 -2.15
N LEU A 10 -5.47 0.31 -2.48
CA LEU A 10 -6.54 0.26 -1.48
C LEU A 10 -6.55 -1.06 -0.71
N GLU A 11 -6.38 -2.20 -1.38
CA GLU A 11 -6.32 -3.50 -0.71
C GLU A 11 -5.13 -3.62 0.24
N GLU A 12 -3.97 -3.08 -0.12
CA GLU A 12 -2.82 -3.07 0.76
C GLU A 12 -3.04 -2.15 1.96
N LEU A 13 -3.60 -0.96 1.73
CA LEU A 13 -3.99 -0.01 2.78
C LEU A 13 -5.03 -0.60 3.75
N LYS A 14 -5.95 -1.45 3.27
CA LYS A 14 -6.93 -2.15 4.10
C LYS A 14 -6.30 -2.93 5.25
N LYS A 15 -5.13 -3.54 5.03
CA LYS A 15 -4.39 -4.28 6.07
C LYS A 15 -3.86 -3.36 7.17
N HIS A 16 -3.65 -2.09 6.84
CA HIS A 16 -3.14 -1.07 7.73
C HIS A 16 -4.24 -0.17 8.32
N GLU A 17 -5.51 -0.41 7.98
CA GLU A 17 -6.65 0.43 8.40
C GLU A 17 -6.73 0.63 9.92
N ARG A 18 -6.38 -0.40 10.71
CA ARG A 18 -6.34 -0.34 12.18
C ARG A 18 -5.29 0.62 12.75
N LYS A 19 -4.32 1.03 11.92
CA LYS A 19 -3.22 1.94 12.28
C LYS A 19 -3.47 3.36 11.79
N PHE A 20 -4.58 3.60 11.09
CA PHE A 20 -4.93 4.92 10.58
C PHE A 20 -5.38 5.82 11.72
N THR A 21 -5.03 7.09 11.62
CA THR A 21 -5.70 8.14 12.39
C THR A 21 -7.14 8.29 11.89
N ARG A 22 -7.98 8.94 12.69
CA ARG A 22 -9.39 9.16 12.33
C ARG A 22 -9.53 9.86 10.96
N GLN A 23 -8.72 10.90 10.72
CA GLN A 23 -8.73 11.64 9.46
C GLN A 23 -8.31 10.78 8.27
N GLU A 24 -7.25 9.98 8.42
CA GLU A 24 -6.79 9.07 7.35
C GLU A 24 -7.79 7.96 7.07
N ASN A 25 -8.49 7.47 8.09
CA ASN A 25 -9.55 6.48 7.92
C ASN A 25 -10.74 7.06 7.14
N ASP A 26 -11.10 8.32 7.42
CA ASP A 26 -12.16 9.02 6.69
C ASP A 26 -11.76 9.25 5.22
N GLU A 27 -10.51 9.68 4.96
CA GLU A 27 -9.97 9.79 3.58
C GLU A 27 -9.95 8.44 2.85
N TYR A 28 -9.46 7.39 3.51
CA TYR A 28 -9.44 6.04 2.95
C TYR A 28 -10.83 5.52 2.58
N LYS A 29 -11.82 5.73 3.45
CA LYS A 29 -13.23 5.39 3.16
C LYS A 29 -13.78 6.16 1.97
N MET A 30 -13.37 7.41 1.81
CA MET A 30 -13.75 8.24 0.67
C MET A 30 -13.18 7.68 -0.64
N PHE A 31 -11.92 7.23 -0.65
CA PHE A 31 -11.34 6.54 -1.80
C PHE A 31 -12.05 5.22 -2.12
N ILE A 32 -12.40 4.41 -1.11
CA ILE A 32 -13.17 3.17 -1.34
C ILE A 32 -14.51 3.46 -2.01
N LYS A 33 -15.23 4.50 -1.57
CA LYS A 33 -16.53 4.86 -2.16
C LYS A 33 -16.38 5.22 -3.63
N ARG A 34 -15.44 6.12 -3.96
CA ARG A 34 -15.16 6.52 -5.34
C ARG A 34 -14.78 5.35 -6.24
N GLN A 35 -13.96 4.43 -5.73
CA GLN A 35 -13.60 3.21 -6.44
C GLN A 35 -14.83 2.34 -6.73
N LYS A 36 -15.75 2.23 -5.76
CA LYS A 36 -16.98 1.44 -5.89
C LYS A 36 -17.98 2.06 -6.87
N ASP A 37 -18.00 3.38 -6.93
CA ASP A 37 -18.88 4.14 -7.82
C ASP A 37 -18.27 4.28 -9.24
N ASP A 38 -17.14 3.61 -9.52
CA ASP A 38 -16.34 3.72 -10.74
C ASP A 38 -16.01 5.17 -11.14
N GLU A 39 -15.89 6.05 -10.13
CA GLU A 39 -15.50 7.44 -10.30
C GLU A 39 -13.98 7.54 -10.46
N ASP A 40 -13.54 8.29 -11.48
CA ASP A 40 -12.13 8.61 -11.67
C ASP A 40 -11.62 9.47 -10.51
N PHE A 41 -10.48 9.06 -9.96
CA PHE A 41 -9.81 9.85 -8.94
C PHE A 41 -9.14 11.06 -9.58
N ASP A 42 -9.44 12.25 -9.07
CA ASP A 42 -8.70 13.45 -9.45
C ASP A 42 -7.21 13.35 -9.03
N SER A 43 -6.39 14.23 -9.61
CA SER A 43 -4.94 14.27 -9.37
C SER A 43 -4.58 14.46 -7.89
N VAL A 44 -5.42 15.16 -7.11
CA VAL A 44 -5.22 15.42 -5.69
C VAL A 44 -5.45 14.14 -4.87
N SER A 45 -6.54 13.45 -5.16
CA SER A 45 -6.95 12.19 -4.54
C SER A 45 -5.95 11.09 -4.81
N MET A 46 -5.42 11.05 -6.04
CA MET A 46 -4.33 10.16 -6.40
C MET A 46 -3.06 10.44 -5.61
N ARG A 47 -2.69 11.72 -5.44
CA ARG A 47 -1.52 12.08 -4.63
C ARG A 47 -1.70 11.66 -3.18
N ARG A 48 -2.87 11.91 -2.59
CA ARG A 48 -3.21 11.54 -1.21
C ARG A 48 -3.22 10.03 -0.99
N LEU A 49 -3.80 9.26 -1.91
CA LEU A 49 -3.79 7.79 -1.85
C LEU A 49 -2.34 7.26 -1.82
N LYS A 50 -1.47 7.85 -2.64
CA LYS A 50 -0.05 7.46 -2.69
C LYS A 50 0.72 7.87 -1.44
N GLU A 51 0.49 9.08 -0.92
CA GLU A 51 1.06 9.55 0.35
C GLU A 51 0.65 8.62 1.51
N LEU A 52 -0.63 8.22 1.55
CA LEU A 52 -1.15 7.30 2.56
C LEU A 52 -0.52 5.90 2.39
N TYR A 53 -0.40 5.42 1.15
CA TYR A 53 0.28 4.17 0.85
C TYR A 53 1.73 4.20 1.32
N ASP A 54 2.53 5.18 0.91
CA ASP A 54 3.96 5.27 1.29
C ASP A 54 4.16 5.39 2.81
N LYS A 55 3.20 5.99 3.52
CA LYS A 55 3.25 6.11 4.99
C LYS A 55 3.13 4.76 5.70
N TYR A 56 2.27 3.88 5.22
CA TYR A 56 1.93 2.62 5.88
C TYR A 56 2.57 1.39 5.23
N TYR A 57 2.79 1.45 3.93
CA TYR A 57 3.53 0.47 3.17
C TYR A 57 5.02 0.67 3.39
N LYS A 58 5.59 -0.14 4.26
CA LYS A 58 7.04 -0.31 4.34
C LYS A 58 7.40 -1.47 3.41
N PRO A 59 8.10 -1.24 2.28
CA PRO A 59 8.64 -2.37 1.52
C PRO A 59 9.44 -3.23 2.48
N ALA A 60 9.13 -4.52 2.52
CA ALA A 60 9.83 -5.45 3.39
C ALA A 60 11.31 -5.39 3.02
N ASP A 61 12.14 -4.97 3.97
CA ASP A 61 13.59 -4.89 3.79
C ASP A 61 14.15 -6.31 3.91
N PHE A 62 14.14 -7.03 2.78
CA PHE A 62 14.65 -8.39 2.67
C PHE A 62 16.18 -8.47 2.80
N SER A 63 16.88 -7.33 2.82
CA SER A 63 18.34 -7.27 3.00
C SER A 63 18.78 -7.93 4.32
N LYS A 64 17.90 -7.94 5.34
CA LYS A 64 18.15 -8.62 6.62
C LYS A 64 18.03 -10.15 6.53
N TYR A 65 17.28 -10.66 5.56
CA TYR A 65 17.05 -12.09 5.37
C TYR A 65 17.99 -12.74 4.35
N ASP A 66 18.77 -11.94 3.61
CA ASP A 66 19.74 -12.40 2.62
C ASP A 66 20.77 -13.39 3.23
N LYS A 67 21.08 -13.23 4.52
CA LYS A 67 21.93 -14.15 5.30
C LYS A 67 21.34 -15.54 5.51
N PHE A 68 20.02 -15.71 5.41
CA PHE A 68 19.35 -17.00 5.55
C PHE A 68 19.20 -17.75 4.23
N PHE A 69 19.38 -17.07 3.09
CA PHE A 69 19.23 -17.65 1.76
C PHE A 69 20.55 -17.91 1.02
N LYS A 70 21.68 -17.45 1.56
CA LYS A 70 23.00 -17.95 1.11
C LYS A 70 23.11 -19.42 1.48
N ARG A 71 22.82 -20.28 0.49
CA ARG A 71 23.17 -21.70 0.50
C ARG A 71 24.62 -21.83 0.97
N SER A 72 24.83 -22.64 1.99
CA SER A 72 26.12 -23.25 2.27
C SER A 72 26.49 -24.12 1.07
N ASP A 73 27.06 -23.51 0.04
CA ASP A 73 27.61 -24.19 -1.14
C ASP A 73 29.12 -24.35 -1.02
N ASP A 74 29.66 -24.32 0.20
CA ASP A 74 31.10 -24.48 0.42
C ASP A 74 31.32 -25.30 1.69
N SER A 75 31.19 -26.61 1.54
CA SER A 75 31.79 -27.59 2.43
C SER A 75 32.23 -28.75 1.54
N GLU A 76 33.30 -28.49 0.80
CA GLU A 76 34.14 -29.50 0.15
C GLU A 76 35.40 -29.71 1.00
#